data_AF-A0A351IUS0-F1
#
_entry.id   AF-A0A351IUS0-F1
#
_cell.length_a   1.000
_cell.length_b   1.000
_cell.length_c   1.000
_cell.angle_alpha   90.00
_cell.angle_beta   90.00
_cell.angle_gamma   90.00
#
_symmetry.space_group_name_H-M   'P 1'
#
loop_
_entity.id
_entity.type
_entity.pdbx_description
1 polymer ?
#
loop_
_entity_poly.entity_id
_entity_poly.type
_entity_poly.pdbx_seq_one_letter_code
_entity_poly.pdbx_strand_id
1 'polypeptide(L)' 'MPLSQQFLEISSQVRNWGRWGPDDQIGTLNLITPEVILAARDCIRHGRTIPLAVGLEHDGIQVG' A
#
# COMPACT_ATOMS: atom_id res chain seq x y z
N MET A 1 -16.15 22.62 -3.11
CA MET A 1 -15.89 22.48 -4.55
C MET A 1 -16.27 21.07 -4.95
N PRO A 2 -17.29 20.86 -5.80
CA PRO A 2 -17.53 19.53 -6.36
C PRO A 2 -16.35 19.13 -7.25
N LEU A 3 -16.08 17.83 -7.33
CA LEU A 3 -15.08 17.28 -8.26
C LEU A 3 -15.51 17.54 -9.70
N SER A 4 -14.54 17.82 -10.58
CA SER A 4 -14.82 18.06 -12.00
C SER A 4 -15.24 16.77 -12.70
N GLN A 5 -16.01 16.91 -13.79
CA GLN A 5 -16.43 15.78 -14.62
C GLN A 5 -15.22 14.98 -15.16
N GLN A 6 -14.20 15.70 -15.64
CA GLN A 6 -12.95 15.10 -16.10
C GLN A 6 -12.27 14.25 -15.01
N PHE A 7 -12.28 14.72 -13.75
CA PHE A 7 -11.72 13.96 -12.65
C PHE A 7 -12.48 12.65 -12.41
N LEU A 8 -13.82 12.71 -12.43
CA LEU A 8 -14.65 11.52 -12.24
C LEU A 8 -14.42 10.48 -13.34
N GLU A 9 -14.32 10.93 -14.59
CA GLU A 9 -14.00 10.08 -15.75
C GLU A 9 -12.66 9.38 -15.58
N ILE A 10 -11.58 10.12 -15.28
CA ILE A 10 -10.26 9.52 -15.06
C ILE A 10 -10.30 8.55 -13.87
N SER A 11 -10.87 8.96 -12.74
CA SER A 11 -10.96 8.12 -11.54
C SER A 11 -11.68 6.79 -11.81
N SER A 12 -12.64 6.80 -12.75
CA SER A 12 -13.37 5.61 -13.14
C SER A 12 -12.52 4.57 -13.87
N GLN A 13 -11.47 5.03 -14.56
CA GLN A 13 -10.56 4.21 -15.34
C GLN A 13 -9.39 3.66 -14.52
N VAL A 14 -8.99 4.35 -13.44
CA VAL A 14 -7.75 4.04 -12.68
C VAL A 14 -7.96 3.67 -11.21
N ARG A 15 -9.12 3.12 -10.85
CA ARG A 15 -9.43 2.67 -9.47
C ARG A 15 -9.55 1.16 -9.35
N ASN A 16 -9.41 0.66 -8.12
CA ASN A 16 -9.61 -0.76 -7.77
C ASN A 16 -10.98 -1.04 -7.12
N TRP A 17 -11.96 -0.14 -7.22
CA TRP A 17 -13.28 -0.34 -6.60
C TRP A 17 -13.97 -1.60 -7.13
N GLY A 18 -14.45 -2.45 -6.21
CA GLY A 18 -15.11 -3.71 -6.53
C GLY A 18 -14.18 -4.84 -7.00
N ARG A 19 -12.86 -4.58 -7.15
CA ARG A 19 -11.90 -5.59 -7.63
C ARG A 19 -11.86 -6.85 -6.77
N TRP A 20 -12.07 -6.71 -5.46
CA TRP A 20 -12.04 -7.81 -4.48
C TRP A 20 -13.40 -8.06 -3.81
N GLY A 21 -14.48 -7.54 -4.41
CA GLY A 21 -15.83 -7.66 -3.89
C GLY A 21 -16.33 -6.40 -3.16
N PRO A 22 -17.65 -6.30 -2.95
CA PRO A 22 -18.28 -5.11 -2.38
C PRO A 22 -17.96 -4.89 -0.89
N ASP A 23 -17.58 -5.96 -0.18
CA ASP A 23 -17.30 -5.94 1.26
C ASP A 23 -15.80 -5.85 1.57
N ASP A 24 -14.94 -5.68 0.55
CA ASP A 24 -13.49 -5.56 0.74
C ASP A 24 -13.13 -4.29 1.54
N GLN A 25 -12.26 -4.46 2.54
CA GLN A 25 -11.77 -3.39 3.41
C GLN A 25 -10.25 -3.24 3.39
N ILE A 26 -9.52 -4.10 2.68
CA ILE A 26 -8.04 -4.13 2.72
C ILE A 26 -7.38 -3.73 1.40
N GLY A 27 -8.15 -3.62 0.31
CA GLY A 27 -7.69 -3.01 -0.94
C GLY A 27 -6.47 -3.73 -1.52
N THR A 28 -5.42 -2.97 -1.88
CA THR A 28 -4.23 -3.53 -2.52
C THR A 28 -3.44 -4.50 -1.63
N LEU A 29 -3.71 -4.60 -0.33
CA LEU A 29 -3.16 -5.66 0.52
C LEU A 29 -3.58 -7.05 0.05
N ASN A 30 -4.71 -7.18 -0.65
CA ASN A 30 -5.12 -8.42 -1.30
C ASN A 30 -4.11 -8.93 -2.35
N LEU A 31 -3.17 -8.09 -2.81
CA LEU A 31 -2.08 -8.50 -3.71
C LEU A 31 -0.95 -9.24 -2.97
N ILE A 32 -0.90 -9.17 -1.63
CA ILE A 32 0.10 -9.85 -0.81
C ILE A 32 -0.41 -11.25 -0.49
N THR A 33 -0.30 -12.16 -1.46
CA THR A 33 -0.73 -13.56 -1.31
C THR A 33 0.34 -14.41 -0.62
N PRO A 34 0.01 -15.63 -0.15
CA PRO A 34 1.01 -16.57 0.37
C PRO A 34 2.15 -16.85 -0.62
N GLU A 35 1.86 -16.93 -1.92
CA GLU A 35 2.84 -17.16 -2.98
C GLU A 35 3.78 -15.96 -3.13
N VAL A 36 3.25 -14.74 -3.04
CA VAL A 36 4.07 -13.51 -3.05
C VAL A 36 5.00 -13.47 -1.85
N ILE A 37 4.51 -13.87 -0.67
CA ILE A 37 5.31 -13.95 0.56
C ILE A 37 6.45 -14.97 0.40
N LEU A 38 6.15 -16.17 -0.12
CA LEU A 38 7.15 -17.21 -0.36
C LEU A 38 8.20 -16.76 -1.38
N ALA A 39 7.79 -16.07 -2.45
CA ALA A 39 8.73 -15.51 -3.43
C ALA A 39 9.61 -14.41 -2.82
N ALA A 40 9.06 -13.54 -1.97
CA ALA A 40 9.80 -12.47 -1.31
C ALA A 40 10.88 -13.01 -0.34
N ARG A 41 10.62 -14.13 0.34
CA ARG A 41 11.61 -14.81 1.19
C ARG A 41 12.89 -15.13 0.41
N ASP A 42 12.76 -15.52 -0.85
CA ASP A 42 13.91 -15.93 -1.67
C ASP A 42 14.85 -14.75 -2.01
N CYS A 43 14.45 -13.49 -1.75
CA CYS A 43 15.32 -12.33 -1.82
C CYS A 43 16.35 -12.27 -0.68
N ILE A 44 16.16 -12.99 0.42
CA ILE A 44 17.08 -13.00 1.56
C ILE A 44 18.34 -13.80 1.17
N ARG A 45 19.49 -13.12 1.08
CA ARG A 45 20.78 -13.76 0.75
C ARG A 45 21.77 -13.81 1.92
N HIS A 46 21.77 -12.77 2.75
CA HIS A 46 22.80 -12.58 3.79
C HIS A 46 22.22 -12.47 5.21
N GLY A 47 20.89 -12.50 5.38
CA GLY A 47 20.24 -12.35 6.68
C GLY A 47 20.45 -10.98 7.36
N ARG A 48 20.88 -9.95 6.62
CA ARG A 48 21.05 -8.59 7.15
C ARG A 48 19.71 -7.87 7.22
N THR A 49 19.46 -7.21 8.34
CA THR A 49 18.27 -6.37 8.55
C THR A 49 18.66 -4.90 8.56
N ILE A 50 17.92 -4.07 7.82
CA ILE A 50 18.09 -2.61 7.78
C ILE A 50 16.81 -1.97 8.33
N PRO A 51 16.85 -1.25 9.47
CA PRO A 51 15.70 -0.50 9.97
C PRO A 51 15.35 0.63 9.00
N LEU A 52 14.07 0.72 8.60
CA LEU A 52 13.56 1.79 7.72
C LEU A 52 12.73 2.84 8.49
N ALA A 53 12.53 2.64 9.79
CA ALA A 53 11.89 3.63 10.64
C ALA A 53 12.87 4.78 10.94
N VAL A 54 12.36 6.00 10.92
CA VAL A 54 13.06 7.14 11.50
C VAL A 54 12.96 7.05 13.02
N GLY A 55 14.02 7.46 13.72
CA GLY A 55 14.05 7.48 15.19
C GLY A 55 12.89 8.32 15.74
N LEU A 56 12.22 7.80 16.77
CA LEU A 56 11.13 8.50 17.44
C LEU A 56 11.69 9.47 18.48
N GLU A 57 11.55 10.77 18.23
CA GLU A 57 12.16 11.83 19.01
C GLU A 57 11.13 12.94 19.29
N HIS A 58 11.30 13.67 20.40
CA HIS A 58 10.37 14.72 20.82
C HIS A 58 10.25 15.84 19.77
N ASP A 59 11.37 16.23 19.16
CA ASP A 59 11.43 17.24 18.11
C ASP A 59 11.68 16.60 16.73
N GLY A 60 11.20 15.37 16.54
CA GLY A 60 11.39 14.59 15.32
C GLY A 60 10.48 15.01 14.16
N ILE A 61 10.71 14.40 12.98
CA ILE A 61 9.91 14.67 11.77
C ILE A 61 8.49 14.07 11.82
N GLN A 62 8.17 13.32 12.87
CA GLN A 62 6.85 12.76 13.09
C GLN A 62 5.87 13.89 13.39
N VAL A 63 5.32 14.51 12.36
CA VAL A 63 4.23 15.48 12.50
C VAL A 63 2.93 14.69 12.61
N GLY A 64 2.40 14.61 13.82
CA GLY A 64 1.14 13.94 14.16
C GLY A 64 0.66 14.36 15.53
#